data_AF-A0A4E0R0G6-F1
#
_entry.id   AF-A0A4E0R0G6-F1
#
_cell.length_a   1.000
_cell.length_b   1.000
_cell.length_c   1.000
_cell.angle_alpha   90.00
_cell.angle_beta   90.00
_cell.angle_gamma   90.00
#
_symmetry.space_group_name_H-M   'P 1'
#
loop_
_entity.id
_entity.type
_entity.pdbx_description
1 polymer ?
#
loop_
_entity_poly.entity_id
_entity_poly.type
_entity_poly.pdbx_seq_one_letter_code
_entity_poly.pdbx_strand_id
1 'polypeptide(L)'
;MPDILRKADREQCWSSRDSYWDCVRGLMKDSDSNMPEKALIQKNCNNYRKQYEADCPDTWIRLFDQKQSFELFKSKKFEEDLKLSVRKGEK
;
A
#
# COMPACT_ATOMS: atom_id res chain seq x y z
N MET A 1 1.21 -1.46 28.01
CA MET A 1 -0.24 -1.73 28.10
C MET A 1 -0.73 -2.01 26.69
N PRO A 2 -1.27 -3.20 26.35
CA PRO A 2 -1.81 -3.41 25.02
C PRO A 2 -3.14 -2.66 24.97
N ASP A 3 -3.15 -1.51 24.28
CA ASP A 3 -4.34 -0.73 24.02
C ASP A 3 -5.28 -1.59 23.15
N ILE A 4 -6.27 -2.21 23.79
CA ILE A 4 -7.35 -2.92 23.11
C ILE A 4 -8.21 -1.83 22.49
N LEU A 5 -7.81 -1.36 21.30
CA LEU A 5 -8.64 -0.48 20.49
C LEU A 5 -10.06 -1.00 20.48
N ARG A 6 -10.99 -0.15 20.93
CA ARG A 6 -12.42 -0.41 20.82
C ARG A 6 -12.73 -0.78 19.37
N LYS A 7 -13.71 -1.67 19.19
CA LYS A 7 -14.09 -2.16 17.85
C LYS A 7 -14.37 -1.00 16.88
N ALA A 8 -14.99 0.08 17.37
CA ALA A 8 -15.26 1.29 16.59
C ALA A 8 -13.97 1.95 16.06
N ASP A 9 -12.97 2.20 16.90
CA ASP A 9 -11.69 2.79 16.47
C ASP A 9 -10.95 1.89 15.47
N ARG A 10 -11.09 0.56 15.61
CA ARG A 10 -10.55 -0.40 14.64
C ARG A 10 -11.22 -0.28 13.27
N GLU A 11 -12.54 -0.15 13.24
CA GLU A 11 -13.30 0.03 12.00
C GLU A 11 -12.96 1.35 11.34
N GLN A 12 -12.79 2.41 12.14
CA GLN A 12 -12.38 3.74 11.68
C GLN A 12 -10.97 3.68 11.06
N CYS A 13 -10.03 3.05 11.75
CA CYS A 13 -8.69 2.78 11.25
C CYS A 13 -8.69 1.99 9.93
N TRP A 14 -9.55 0.98 9.79
CA TRP A 14 -9.69 0.22 8.53
C TRP A 14 -10.31 1.05 7.41
N SER A 15 -11.22 1.96 7.71
CA SER A 15 -11.82 2.88 6.74
C SER A 15 -10.80 3.91 6.23
N SER A 16 -10.03 4.53 7.13
CA SER A 16 -8.93 5.43 6.77
C SER A 16 -7.85 4.71 5.96
N ARG A 17 -7.53 3.45 6.32
CA ARG A 17 -6.63 2.58 5.56
C ARG A 17 -7.13 2.34 4.14
N ASP A 18 -8.39 1.96 3.98
CA ASP A 18 -8.94 1.65 2.66
C ASP A 18 -8.96 2.89 1.77
N SER A 19 -9.32 4.05 2.34
CA SER A 19 -9.28 5.34 1.64
C SER A 19 -7.88 5.69 1.13
N TYR A 20 -6.84 5.45 1.95
CA TYR A 20 -5.45 5.64 1.52
C TYR A 20 -5.08 4.69 0.37
N TRP A 21 -5.41 3.40 0.47
CA TRP A 21 -5.11 2.44 -0.59
C TRP A 21 -5.93 2.63 -1.84
N ASP A 22 -7.15 3.14 -1.73
CA ASP A 22 -7.98 3.49 -2.87
C ASP A 22 -7.34 4.61 -3.68
N CYS A 23 -6.85 5.65 -3.00
CA CYS A 23 -6.04 6.71 -3.61
C CYS A 23 -4.79 6.12 -4.31
N VAL A 24 -4.06 5.20 -3.65
CA VAL A 24 -2.88 4.55 -4.27
C VAL A 24 -3.25 3.73 -5.50
N ARG A 25 -4.37 2.98 -5.46
CA ARG A 25 -4.86 2.17 -6.59
C ARG A 25 -5.33 3.04 -7.76
N GLY A 26 -5.94 4.20 -7.48
CA GLY A 26 -6.27 5.19 -8.50
C GLY A 26 -5.00 5.65 -9.22
N LEU A 27 -3.97 6.03 -8.48
CA LEU A 27 -2.67 6.43 -9.06
C LEU A 27 -1.99 5.31 -9.86
N MET A 28 -2.15 4.04 -9.44
CA MET A 28 -1.68 2.88 -10.21
C MET A 28 -2.40 2.72 -11.55
N LYS A 29 -3.69 3.05 -11.63
CA LYS A 29 -4.47 2.94 -12.88
C LYS A 29 -4.17 4.07 -13.86
N ASP A 30 -4.00 5.29 -13.36
CA ASP A 30 -3.73 6.47 -14.18
C ASP A 30 -2.27 6.57 -14.64
N SER A 31 -1.33 5.94 -13.93
CA SER A 31 0.07 5.84 -14.38
C SER A 31 0.26 4.67 -15.34
N ASP A 32 0.64 4.97 -16.58
CA ASP A 32 1.14 3.98 -17.56
C ASP A 32 2.37 3.21 -17.03
N SER A 33 3.06 3.79 -16.05
CA SER A 33 4.07 3.09 -15.26
C SER A 33 3.42 2.19 -14.21
N ASN A 34 3.71 0.89 -14.30
CA ASN A 34 3.24 -0.20 -13.41
C ASN A 34 3.60 -0.01 -11.89
N MET A 35 4.12 1.15 -11.50
CA MET A 35 4.42 1.48 -10.13
C MET A 35 4.30 3.00 -9.90
N PRO A 36 3.30 3.47 -9.15
CA PRO A 36 3.31 4.85 -8.69
C PRO A 36 4.53 5.05 -7.80
N GLU A 37 5.32 6.07 -8.11
CA GLU A 37 6.47 6.43 -7.31
C GLU A 37 6.03 6.70 -5.86
N LYS A 38 6.80 6.23 -4.88
CA LYS A 38 6.50 6.46 -3.45
C LYS A 38 6.27 7.95 -3.17
N ALA A 39 6.99 8.82 -3.86
CA ALA A 39 6.82 10.26 -3.79
C ALA A 39 5.48 10.75 -4.37
N LEU A 40 4.96 10.13 -5.43
CA LEU A 40 3.67 10.46 -6.02
C LEU A 40 2.51 10.07 -5.09
N ILE A 41 2.59 8.88 -4.48
CA ILE A 41 1.65 8.42 -3.45
C ILE A 41 1.70 9.38 -2.26
N GLN A 42 2.90 9.71 -1.79
CA GLN A 42 3.06 10.59 -0.64
C GLN A 42 2.58 12.01 -0.93
N LYS A 43 2.67 12.50 -2.17
CA LYS A 43 2.13 13.81 -2.56
C LYS A 43 0.60 13.83 -2.65
N ASN A 44 0.00 12.84 -3.30
CA ASN A 44 -1.45 12.82 -3.56
C ASN A 44 -2.25 12.25 -2.38
N CYS A 45 -1.73 11.22 -1.70
CA CYS A 45 -2.41 10.53 -0.62
C CYS A 45 -1.91 10.94 0.78
N ASN A 46 -1.13 12.04 0.90
CA ASN A 46 -0.62 12.56 2.18
C ASN A 46 -1.74 12.83 3.18
N ASN A 47 -2.86 13.38 2.69
CA ASN A 47 -3.99 13.74 3.54
C ASN A 47 -4.59 12.51 4.22
N TYR A 48 -4.77 11.42 3.45
CA TYR A 48 -5.23 10.14 3.97
C TYR A 48 -4.19 9.49 4.89
N ARG A 49 -2.89 9.64 4.61
CA ARG A 49 -1.80 9.17 5.49
C ARG A 49 -1.88 9.82 6.88
N LYS A 50 -2.11 11.14 6.94
CA LYS A 50 -2.24 11.87 8.22
C LYS A 50 -3.47 11.44 9.01
N GLN A 51 -4.61 11.22 8.34
CA GLN A 51 -5.79 10.68 9.02
C GLN A 51 -5.55 9.26 9.51
N TYR A 52 -4.92 8.44 8.68
CA TYR A 52 -4.52 7.09 9.04
C TYR A 52 -3.57 7.05 10.27
N GLU A 53 -2.64 8.00 10.38
CA GLU A 53 -1.77 8.19 11.55
C GLU A 53 -2.50 8.72 12.80
N ALA A 54 -3.59 9.44 12.61
CA ALA A 54 -4.41 9.96 13.71
C ALA A 54 -5.42 8.92 14.24
N ASP A 55 -6.01 8.12 13.35
CA ASP A 55 -7.05 7.14 13.68
C ASP A 55 -6.48 5.76 14.07
N CYS A 56 -5.27 5.42 13.62
CA CYS A 56 -4.66 4.12 13.88
C CYS A 56 -3.48 4.20 14.85
N PRO A 57 -3.26 3.15 15.68
CA PRO A 57 -2.05 3.04 16.45
C PRO A 57 -0.83 2.83 15.53
N ASP A 58 0.30 3.40 15.91
CA ASP A 58 1.57 3.32 15.16
C ASP A 58 1.99 1.88 14.85
N THR A 59 1.77 0.94 15.78
CA THR A 59 2.02 -0.50 15.61
C THR A 59 1.29 -1.08 14.40
N TRP A 60 0.04 -0.66 14.16
CA TRP A 60 -0.74 -1.14 13.03
C TRP A 60 -0.20 -0.54 11.74
N ILE A 61 0.04 0.77 11.72
CA ILE A 61 0.60 1.47 10.56
C ILE A 61 1.89 0.80 10.11
N ARG A 62 2.77 0.46 11.05
CA ARG A 62 4.02 -0.25 10.76
C ARG A 62 3.79 -1.63 10.15
N LEU A 63 2.84 -2.40 10.68
CA LEU A 63 2.46 -3.71 10.12
C LEU A 63 1.88 -3.58 8.71
N PHE A 64 1.06 -2.56 8.46
CA PHE A 64 0.45 -2.31 7.16
C PHE A 64 1.47 -1.82 6.13
N ASP A 65 2.38 -0.91 6.50
CA ASP A 65 3.46 -0.40 5.63
C ASP A 65 4.44 -1.53 5.28
N GLN A 66 4.76 -2.42 6.24
CA GLN A 66 5.54 -3.64 5.99
C GLN A 66 4.82 -4.62 5.04
N LYS A 67 3.54 -4.91 5.29
CA LYS A 67 2.75 -5.81 4.44
C LYS A 67 2.72 -5.29 3.00
N GLN A 68 2.50 -4.00 2.81
CA GLN A 68 2.45 -3.41 1.48
C GLN A 68 3.80 -3.36 0.79
N SER A 69 4.87 -3.03 1.51
CA SER A 69 6.23 -3.15 0.99
C SER A 69 6.52 -4.58 0.51
N PHE A 70 6.06 -5.59 1.26
CA PHE A 70 6.19 -7.00 0.89
C PHE A 70 5.34 -7.37 -0.33
N GLU A 71 4.08 -6.95 -0.40
CA GLU A 71 3.22 -7.22 -1.55
C GLU A 71 3.75 -6.55 -2.83
N LEU A 72 4.22 -5.29 -2.73
CA LEU A 72 4.89 -4.58 -3.83
C LEU A 72 6.17 -5.31 -4.28
N PHE A 73 6.98 -5.76 -3.33
CA PHE A 73 8.19 -6.54 -3.65
C PHE A 73 7.85 -7.88 -4.29
N LYS A 74 6.85 -8.59 -3.78
CA LYS A 74 6.37 -9.86 -4.33
C LYS A 74 5.81 -9.69 -5.73
N SER A 75 5.01 -8.65 -5.96
CA SER A 75 4.47 -8.30 -7.27
C SER A 75 5.58 -8.01 -8.28
N LYS A 76 6.59 -7.21 -7.90
CA LYS A 76 7.79 -6.99 -8.72
C LYS A 76 8.54 -8.27 -9.05
N LYS A 77 8.81 -9.09 -8.03
CA LYS A 77 9.57 -10.34 -8.21
C LYS A 77 8.83 -11.31 -9.14
N PHE A 78 7.51 -11.38 -9.03
CA PHE A 78 6.68 -12.17 -9.92
C PHE A 78 6.68 -11.61 -11.35
N GLU A 79 6.61 -10.29 -11.50
CA GLU A 79 6.72 -9.65 -12.83
C GLU A 79 8.09 -9.89 -13.47
N GLU A 80 9.18 -9.81 -12.70
CA GLU A 80 10.54 -10.11 -13.18
C GLU A 80 10.66 -11.58 -13.61
N ASP A 81 10.12 -12.51 -12.83
CA ASP A 81 10.10 -13.94 -13.17
C ASP A 81 9.29 -14.21 -14.46
N LEU A 82 8.15 -13.53 -14.62
CA LEU A 82 7.35 -13.57 -15.83
C LEU A 82 8.11 -13.00 -17.04
N LYS A 83 8.81 -11.86 -16.88
CA LYS A 83 9.66 -11.28 -17.93
C LYS A 83 10.83 -12.20 -18.29
N LEU A 84 11.40 -12.91 -17.31
CA LEU A 84 12.47 -13.89 -17.51
C LEU A 84 11.99 -15.14 -18.27
N SER A 85 10.79 -15.64 -17.97
CA SER A 85 10.20 -16.77 -18.69
C SER A 85 9.82 -16.41 -20.12
N VAL A 86 9.28 -15.20 -20.37
CA VAL A 86 9.04 -14.67 -21.73
C VAL A 86 10.34 -14.55 -22.53
N ARG A 87 11.41 -13.99 -21.94
CA ARG A 87 12.72 -13.90 -22.62
C ARG A 87 13.37 -15.25 -22.92
N LYS A 88 13.03 -16.31 -22.17
CA LYS A 88 13.54 -17.66 -22.41
C LYS A 88 12.79 -18.42 -23.51
N GLY A 89 11.56 -18.03 -23.83
CA GLY A 89 10.74 -18.68 -24.85
C GLY A 89 11.00 -18.23 -26.29
N GLU A 90 11.80 -17.18 -26.49
CA GLU A 90 12.08 -16.59 -27.82
C GLU A 90 13.46 -16.99 -28.38
N LYS A 91 14.06 -18.09 -27.89
CA LYS A 91 15.28 -18.69 -28.43
C LYS A 91 15.06 -20.11 -28.90
#